data_AF-A0A359F078-F1
#
_entry.id   AF-A0A359F078-F1
#
_cell.length_a   1.000
_cell.length_b   1.000
_cell.length_c   1.000
_cell.angle_alpha   90.00
_cell.angle_beta   90.00
_cell.angle_gamma   90.00
#
_symmetry.space_group_name_H-M   'P 1'
#
loop_
_entity.id
_entity.type
_entity.pdbx_description
1 polymer ?
#
loop_
_entity_poly.entity_id
_entity_poly.type
_entity_poly.pdbx_seq_one_letter_code
_entity_poly.pdbx_strand_id
1 'polypeptide(L)'
;MLCTFGLLIPSAACSDPTVDFCGNLRSNYQLTELVEAIRIRDQKAIEAKLKDLRKLQDLAPAEIFDDLRLLIDTLSTAIKALLKFDELEGHSAPVDLAALNDKLTEIKDPAQNIAEYAAKNCGTNLEGS
;
A
#
# COMPACT_ATOMS: atom_id res chain seq x y z
N MET A 1 -6.04 12.89 -27.58
CA MET A 1 -4.68 12.75 -28.16
C MET A 1 -4.70 11.49 -29.02
N LEU A 2 -4.51 11.64 -30.34
CA LEU A 2 -4.55 10.54 -31.31
C LEU A 2 -3.20 9.80 -31.34
N CYS A 3 -3.23 8.46 -31.29
CA CYS A 3 -2.11 7.64 -31.77
C CYS A 3 -2.31 7.39 -33.27
N THR A 4 -1.64 8.18 -34.10
CA THR A 4 -1.69 8.11 -35.56
C THR A 4 -0.76 7.01 -36.08
N PHE A 5 -1.27 6.19 -37.00
CA PHE A 5 -0.57 5.11 -37.71
C PHE A 5 0.74 5.58 -38.38
N GLY A 6 1.85 4.89 -38.08
CA GLY A 6 3.10 5.05 -38.81
C GLY A 6 4.20 4.10 -38.33
N LEU A 7 4.55 3.13 -39.19
CA LEU A 7 5.82 2.40 -39.27
C LEU A 7 6.37 1.66 -38.01
N LEU A 8 6.27 0.33 -38.06
CA LEU A 8 7.30 -0.66 -37.67
C LEU A 8 8.33 -0.24 -36.60
N ILE A 9 7.84 -0.08 -35.37
CA ILE A 9 8.61 -0.28 -34.13
C ILE A 9 7.68 -1.10 -33.24
N PRO A 10 8.10 -2.24 -32.64
CA PRO A 10 7.26 -2.95 -31.70
C PRO A 10 6.95 -1.97 -30.57
N SER A 11 5.67 -1.61 -30.57
CA SER A 11 4.95 -0.72 -29.70
C SER A 11 5.70 -0.43 -28.40
N ALA A 12 6.10 0.83 -28.21
CA ALA A 12 6.06 1.41 -26.88
C ALA A 12 4.61 1.23 -26.42
N ALA A 13 4.33 0.11 -25.76
CA ALA A 13 3.03 -0.20 -25.23
C ALA A 13 2.69 0.97 -24.32
N CYS A 14 1.65 1.73 -24.66
CA CYS A 14 0.92 2.45 -23.65
C CYS A 14 0.35 1.35 -22.75
N SER A 15 1.13 0.92 -21.75
CA SER A 15 0.61 0.01 -20.74
C SER A 15 -0.51 0.76 -20.06
N ASP A 16 -1.69 0.15 -20.07
CA ASP A 16 -2.83 0.66 -19.33
C ASP A 16 -2.38 0.75 -17.86
N PRO A 17 -2.44 1.93 -17.22
CA PRO A 17 -2.07 2.08 -15.81
C PRO A 17 -2.80 1.07 -14.91
N THR A 18 -4.01 0.68 -15.30
CA THR A 18 -4.79 -0.38 -14.64
C THR A 18 -4.10 -1.73 -14.74
N VAL A 19 -3.54 -2.09 -15.90
CA VAL A 19 -2.85 -3.37 -16.12
C VAL A 19 -1.57 -3.43 -15.29
N ASP A 20 -0.78 -2.36 -15.27
CA ASP A 20 0.46 -2.30 -14.48
C ASP A 20 0.15 -2.33 -12.98
N PHE A 21 -0.87 -1.59 -12.53
CA PHE A 21 -1.34 -1.64 -11.16
C PHE A 21 -1.79 -3.05 -10.76
N CYS A 22 -2.69 -3.66 -11.54
CA CYS A 22 -3.24 -4.98 -11.23
C CYS A 22 -2.16 -6.08 -11.23
N GLY A 23 -1.18 -6.00 -12.13
CA GLY A 23 -0.04 -6.93 -12.15
C GLY A 23 0.86 -6.83 -10.92
N ASN A 24 0.90 -5.66 -10.26
CA ASN A 24 1.71 -5.39 -9.08
C ASN A 24 0.92 -5.44 -7.77
N LEU A 25 -0.41 -5.45 -7.82
CA LEU A 25 -1.28 -5.33 -6.66
C LEU A 25 -1.00 -6.43 -5.63
N ARG A 26 -1.04 -7.70 -6.03
CA ARG A 26 -0.89 -8.83 -5.09
C ARG A 26 0.48 -8.90 -4.43
N SER A 27 1.55 -8.53 -5.15
CA SER A 27 2.91 -8.60 -4.60
C SER A 27 3.24 -7.43 -3.69
N ASN A 28 2.58 -6.29 -3.86
CA ASN A 28 2.93 -5.06 -3.14
C ASN A 28 1.88 -4.67 -2.07
N TYR A 29 0.64 -5.13 -2.18
CA TYR A 29 -0.43 -4.89 -1.19
C TYR A 29 -0.50 -6.04 -0.17
N GLN A 30 0.52 -6.13 0.68
CA GLN A 30 0.66 -7.19 1.70
C GLN A 30 0.45 -6.62 3.11
N LEU A 31 -0.77 -6.13 3.39
CA LEU A 31 -1.08 -5.46 4.65
C LEU A 31 -1.02 -6.40 5.85
N THR A 32 -1.42 -7.66 5.70
CA THR A 32 -1.32 -8.67 6.76
C THR A 32 0.14 -8.91 7.16
N GLU A 33 1.06 -8.99 6.19
CA GLU A 33 2.49 -9.15 6.45
C GLU A 33 3.11 -7.91 7.09
N LEU A 34 2.65 -6.71 6.71
CA LEU A 34 3.04 -5.47 7.36
C LEU A 34 2.57 -5.44 8.83
N VAL A 35 1.33 -5.83 9.11
CA VAL A 35 0.81 -5.90 10.49
C VAL A 35 1.61 -6.89 11.34
N GLU A 36 1.95 -8.06 10.80
CA GLU A 36 2.78 -9.02 11.51
C GLU A 36 4.19 -8.47 11.75
N ALA A 37 4.80 -7.81 10.76
CA ALA A 37 6.10 -7.15 10.92
C ALA A 37 6.07 -6.07 12.02
N ILE A 38 4.99 -5.29 12.10
CA ILE A 38 4.77 -4.31 13.19
C ILE A 38 4.68 -5.03 14.54
N ARG A 39 3.91 -6.12 14.62
CA ARG A 39 3.72 -6.89 15.85
C ARG A 39 5.03 -7.46 16.41
N ILE A 40 5.91 -7.98 15.55
CA ILE A 40 7.21 -8.53 15.95
C ILE A 40 8.34 -7.48 15.93
N ARG A 41 8.02 -6.23 15.58
CA ARG A 41 8.96 -5.09 15.50
C ARG A 41 10.13 -5.31 14.54
N ASP A 42 9.87 -6.01 13.44
CA ASP A 42 10.88 -6.18 12.38
C ASP A 42 10.96 -4.91 11.54
N GLN A 43 11.82 -3.98 11.94
CA GLN A 43 11.99 -2.69 11.25
C GLN A 43 12.35 -2.87 9.77
N LYS A 44 13.17 -3.86 9.42
CA LYS A 44 13.56 -4.09 8.02
C LYS A 44 12.37 -4.56 7.19
N ALA A 45 11.57 -5.48 7.74
CA ALA A 45 10.35 -5.93 7.07
C ALA A 45 9.33 -4.79 6.95
N ILE A 46 9.13 -3.98 8.00
CA ILE A 46 8.24 -2.81 7.97
C ILE A 46 8.65 -1.83 6.85
N GLU A 47 9.92 -1.45 6.80
CA GLU A 47 10.44 -0.53 5.77
C GLU A 47 10.28 -1.10 4.36
N ALA A 48 10.55 -2.41 4.18
CA ALA A 48 10.37 -3.08 2.90
C ALA A 48 8.90 -3.06 2.45
N LYS A 49 7.95 -3.40 3.34
CA LYS A 49 6.51 -3.41 3.00
C LYS A 49 5.96 -2.01 2.73
N LEU A 50 6.38 -0.99 3.48
CA LEU A 50 6.02 0.39 3.18
C LEU A 50 6.56 0.84 1.81
N LYS A 51 7.78 0.41 1.45
CA LYS A 51 8.34 0.67 0.13
C LYS A 51 7.55 -0.01 -0.98
N ASP A 52 7.09 -1.24 -0.76
CA ASP A 52 6.26 -1.96 -1.73
C ASP A 52 4.91 -1.27 -1.94
N LEU A 53 4.24 -0.84 -0.86
CA LEU A 53 3.02 -0.03 -0.97
C LEU A 53 3.24 1.28 -1.75
N ARG A 54 4.38 1.97 -1.53
CA ARG A 54 4.73 3.18 -2.29
C ARG A 54 4.93 2.91 -3.78
N LYS A 55 5.58 1.80 -4.15
CA LYS A 55 5.66 1.39 -5.57
C LYS A 55 4.28 1.17 -6.16
N LEU A 56 3.36 0.58 -5.40
CA LEU A 56 2.00 0.39 -5.84
C LEU A 56 1.26 1.72 -6.03
N GLN A 57 1.51 2.69 -5.15
CA GLN A 57 1.00 4.07 -5.27
C GLN A 57 1.50 4.74 -6.56
N ASP A 58 2.77 4.57 -6.91
CA ASP A 58 3.33 5.14 -8.14
C ASP A 58 2.68 4.58 -9.42
N LEU A 59 2.11 3.38 -9.33
CA LEU A 59 1.38 2.72 -10.40
C LEU A 59 -0.14 2.92 -10.31
N ALA A 60 -0.64 3.55 -9.25
CA ALA A 60 -2.06 3.63 -8.98
C ALA A 60 -2.77 4.54 -10.01
N PRO A 61 -3.90 4.08 -10.58
CA PRO A 61 -4.82 4.91 -11.35
C PRO A 61 -5.32 6.08 -10.50
N ALA A 62 -5.66 7.20 -11.16
CA ALA A 62 -6.07 8.43 -10.51
C ALA A 62 -7.27 8.23 -9.56
N GLU A 63 -8.14 7.27 -9.86
CA GLU A 63 -9.32 6.93 -9.08
C GLU A 63 -9.01 6.43 -7.66
N ILE A 64 -7.85 5.80 -7.44
CA ILE A 64 -7.46 5.22 -6.14
C ILE A 64 -6.12 5.73 -5.62
N PHE A 65 -5.45 6.62 -6.36
CA PHE A 65 -4.15 7.16 -5.97
C PHE A 65 -4.21 7.85 -4.60
N ASP A 66 -5.24 8.67 -4.37
CA ASP A 66 -5.40 9.39 -3.10
C ASP A 66 -5.79 8.46 -1.93
N ASP A 67 -6.61 7.43 -2.18
CA ASP A 67 -6.93 6.42 -1.17
C ASP A 67 -5.65 5.66 -0.75
N LEU A 68 -4.83 5.25 -1.72
CA LEU A 68 -3.59 4.52 -1.45
C LEU A 68 -2.55 5.43 -0.78
N ARG A 69 -2.47 6.71 -1.17
CA ARG A 69 -1.64 7.72 -0.50
C ARG A 69 -2.02 7.87 0.97
N LEU A 70 -3.32 8.05 1.25
CA LEU A 70 -3.83 8.22 2.61
C LEU A 70 -3.56 6.98 3.46
N LEU A 71 -3.77 5.79 2.91
CA LEU A 71 -3.46 4.52 3.57
C LEU A 71 -1.98 4.44 3.97
N ILE A 72 -1.06 4.74 3.05
CA ILE A 72 0.38 4.67 3.28
C ILE A 72 0.84 5.71 4.29
N ASP A 73 0.34 6.95 4.20
CA ASP A 73 0.74 8.04 5.10
C ASP A 73 0.26 7.80 6.53
N THR A 74 -0.95 7.29 6.71
CA THR A 74 -1.49 6.93 8.03
C THR A 74 -0.72 5.76 8.64
N LEU A 75 -0.47 4.69 7.87
CA LEU A 75 0.35 3.56 8.35
C LEU A 75 1.77 4.02 8.71
N SER A 76 2.42 4.80 7.85
CA SER A 76 3.76 5.35 8.10
C SER A 76 3.81 6.18 9.37
N THR A 77 2.76 6.97 9.63
CA THR A 77 2.65 7.81 10.84
C THR A 77 2.46 6.96 12.09
N ALA A 78 1.56 5.97 12.04
CA ALA A 78 1.33 5.03 13.14
C ALA A 78 2.62 4.27 13.49
N ILE A 79 3.30 3.73 12.47
CA ILE A 79 4.58 3.01 12.63
C ILE A 79 5.66 3.91 13.24
N LYS A 80 5.80 5.16 12.78
CA LYS A 80 6.77 6.10 13.36
C LYS A 80 6.48 6.39 14.82
N ALA A 81 5.21 6.51 15.20
CA ALA A 81 4.84 6.68 16.60
C ALA A 81 5.24 5.44 17.41
N LEU A 82 4.98 4.24 16.90
CA LEU A 82 5.34 2.97 17.54
C LEU A 82 6.86 2.77 17.70
N LEU A 83 7.65 3.08 16.65
CA LEU A 83 9.10 2.88 16.68
C LEU A 83 9.84 3.92 17.53
N LYS A 84 9.35 5.17 17.59
CA LYS A 84 9.93 6.21 18.46
C LYS A 84 9.84 5.89 19.95
N PHE A 85 8.88 5.04 20.34
CA PHE A 85 8.76 4.57 21.72
C PHE A 85 9.91 3.63 22.13
N ASP A 86 10.57 2.95 21.19
CA ASP A 86 11.67 2.02 21.48
C ASP A 86 13.03 2.71 21.70
N GLU A 87 13.26 3.88 21.10
CA GLU A 87 14.57 4.54 21.17
C GLU A 87 14.83 5.32 22.46
N LEU A 88 13.78 5.75 23.18
CA LEU A 88 13.92 6.69 24.30
C LEU A 88 14.17 6.04 25.67
N GLU A 89 13.82 4.77 25.88
CA GLU A 89 13.90 4.17 27.23
C GLU A 89 14.72 2.88 27.33
N GLY A 90 15.33 2.38 26.25
CA GLY A 90 16.10 1.13 26.29
C GLY A 90 15.29 -0.08 26.79
N HIS A 91 13.97 0.09 26.84
CA HIS A 91 12.96 -0.87 27.25
C HIS A 91 11.97 -0.89 26.10
N SER A 92 11.69 -2.10 25.63
CA SER A 92 10.72 -2.31 24.57
C SER A 92 9.33 -1.94 25.09
N ALA A 93 8.95 -0.67 24.97
CA ALA A 93 7.64 -0.21 25.40
C ALA A 93 6.59 -0.99 24.59
N PRO A 94 5.56 -1.59 25.22
CA PRO A 94 4.56 -2.36 24.49
C PRO A 94 3.96 -1.53 23.35
N VAL A 95 3.86 -2.11 22.17
CA VAL A 95 3.19 -1.50 21.01
C VAL A 95 1.80 -1.07 21.46
N ASP A 96 1.48 0.22 21.32
CA ASP A 96 0.14 0.73 21.57
C ASP A 96 -0.79 0.28 20.43
N LEU A 97 -1.30 -0.95 20.59
CA LEU A 97 -2.21 -1.57 19.63
C LEU A 97 -3.55 -0.83 19.55
N ALA A 98 -3.94 -0.08 20.58
CA ALA A 98 -5.15 0.73 20.54
C ALA A 98 -4.95 1.93 19.61
N ALA A 99 -3.85 2.67 19.75
CA ALA A 99 -3.50 3.74 18.83
C ALA A 99 -3.30 3.24 17.39
N LEU A 100 -2.71 2.04 17.22
CA LEU A 100 -2.63 1.41 15.90
C LEU A 100 -4.02 1.10 15.33
N ASN A 101 -4.91 0.49 16.10
CA ASN A 101 -6.28 0.17 15.67
C ASN A 101 -7.11 1.41 15.34
N ASP A 102 -6.94 2.50 16.09
CA ASP A 102 -7.59 3.78 15.78
C ASP A 102 -7.14 4.30 14.42
N LYS A 103 -5.82 4.24 14.14
CA LYS A 103 -5.27 4.60 12.82
C LYS A 103 -5.71 3.64 11.71
N LEU A 104 -5.87 2.36 11.99
CA LEU A 104 -6.43 1.40 11.04
C LEU A 104 -7.92 1.69 10.74
N THR A 105 -8.64 2.25 11.70
CA THR A 105 -10.04 2.69 11.49
C THR A 105 -10.11 3.91 10.58
N GLU A 106 -9.18 4.85 10.70
CA GLU A 106 -9.08 6.04 9.82
C GLU A 106 -8.87 5.68 8.33
N ILE A 107 -8.28 4.52 8.04
CA ILE A 107 -8.02 4.05 6.68
C ILE A 107 -9.02 3.02 6.18
N LYS A 108 -10.11 2.76 6.92
CA LYS A 108 -11.11 1.75 6.55
C LYS A 108 -11.77 2.06 5.20
N ASP A 109 -12.24 3.29 5.01
CA ASP A 109 -12.91 3.68 3.77
C ASP A 109 -11.94 3.68 2.57
N PRO A 110 -10.71 4.25 2.68
CA PRO A 110 -9.69 4.10 1.63
C PRO A 110 -9.37 2.65 1.28
N ALA A 111 -9.18 1.78 2.29
CA ALA A 111 -8.91 0.37 2.08
C ALA A 111 -10.07 -0.33 1.36
N GLN A 112 -11.31 0.02 1.69
CA GLN A 112 -12.49 -0.48 1.01
C GLN A 112 -12.55 -0.01 -0.45
N ASN A 113 -12.30 1.27 -0.72
CA ASN A 113 -12.27 1.80 -2.09
C ASN A 113 -11.23 1.08 -2.96
N ILE A 114 -10.03 0.83 -2.41
CA ILE A 114 -8.96 0.08 -3.08
C ILE A 114 -9.40 -1.37 -3.36
N ALA A 115 -10.05 -2.03 -2.39
CA ALA A 115 -10.57 -3.39 -2.54
C ALA A 115 -11.68 -3.49 -3.58
N GLU A 116 -12.62 -2.55 -3.60
CA GLU A 116 -13.68 -2.47 -4.60
C GLU A 116 -13.11 -2.23 -6.00
N TYR A 117 -12.13 -1.33 -6.13
CA TYR A 117 -11.43 -1.09 -7.38
C TYR A 117 -10.71 -2.36 -7.85
N ALA A 118 -9.98 -3.04 -6.97
CA ALA A 118 -9.28 -4.28 -7.27
C ALA A 118 -10.23 -5.40 -7.72
N ALA A 119 -11.37 -5.55 -7.05
CA ALA A 119 -12.38 -6.55 -7.41
C ALA A 119 -12.96 -6.26 -8.80
N LYS A 120 -13.27 -4.98 -9.07
CA LYS A 120 -13.87 -4.55 -10.34
C LYS A 120 -12.90 -4.61 -11.52
N ASN A 121 -11.65 -4.20 -11.33
CA ASN A 121 -10.71 -3.95 -12.43
C ASN A 121 -9.59 -4.99 -12.51
N CYS A 122 -9.17 -5.58 -11.39
CA CYS A 122 -8.07 -6.54 -11.34
C CYS A 122 -8.55 -8.00 -11.21
N GLY A 123 -9.87 -8.23 -11.09
CA GLY A 123 -10.43 -9.56 -10.85
C GLY A 123 -9.90 -10.23 -9.57
N THR A 124 -9.41 -9.43 -8.62
CA THR A 124 -8.76 -9.90 -7.39
C THR A 124 -9.55 -9.42 -6.20
N ASN A 125 -9.85 -10.32 -5.28
CA ASN A 125 -10.43 -9.98 -3.99
C ASN A 125 -9.29 -9.78 -2.98
N LEU A 126 -9.23 -8.59 -2.37
CA LEU A 126 -8.23 -8.25 -1.36
C LEU A 126 -8.66 -8.66 0.07
N GLU A 127 -9.81 -9.30 0.23
CA GLU A 127 -10.24 -9.86 1.51
C GLU A 127 -9.16 -10.83 2.06
N GLY A 128 -8.45 -10.39 3.10
CA GLY A 128 -7.44 -11.18 3.82
C GLY A 128 -6.00 -11.10 3.33
N SER A 129 -5.62 -10.10 2.51
CA SER A 129 -4.20 -9.80 2.18
C SER A 129 -3.53 -8.84 3.16
#